data_AF-A0A2J6XCA9-F1
#
_entry.id   AF-A0A2J6XCA9-F1
#
_cell.length_a   1.000
_cell.length_b   1.000
_cell.length_c   1.000
_cell.angle_alpha   90.00
_cell.angle_beta   90.00
_cell.angle_gamma   90.00
#
_symmetry.space_group_name_H-M   'P 1'
#
loop_
_entity.id
_entity.type
_entity.pdbx_description
1 polymer ?
#
loop_
_entity_poly.entity_id
_entity_poly.type
_entity_poly.pdbx_seq_one_letter_code
_entity_poly.pdbx_strand_id
1 'polypeptide(L)'
;MHEAPMLIPLLSLQYDRIQALAEAWLAHGAQAFGVYANGRALAYWPAGQRLLAPDITAPIYQYGEVAGELRLTGLRDEAARRRLQAEANLIGYILQLEYELQCMTADLVATQDQQLALYRLTQAMRDLVTIRETLDTVIVEAKRMVKAQAGFATYVPTNGGEPLLVQSSPQRLSPESIWRLHWQLQTEDRPIVLNESDGDLRRPPGVRNLLLLPIRVRGMIMASIGLIDRSGDFGAPELKLGRAIAEQASAQIERILLYQEMIEQARLRSEMDLARRG
;
A
#
# COMPACT_ATOMS: atom_id res chain seq x y z
N MET A 1 3.17 3.00 -18.07
CA MET A 1 2.55 4.30 -17.71
C MET A 1 3.66 5.32 -17.83
N HIS A 2 3.64 6.22 -18.81
CA HIS A 2 4.69 7.24 -18.97
C HIS A 2 4.53 8.24 -17.81
N GLU A 3 5.41 8.15 -16.81
CA GLU A 3 5.48 9.11 -15.70
C GLU A 3 5.70 10.52 -16.25
N ALA A 4 5.02 11.51 -15.66
CA ALA A 4 5.21 12.89 -16.03
C ALA A 4 6.67 13.31 -15.80
N PRO A 5 7.31 14.03 -16.73
CA PRO A 5 8.71 14.41 -16.59
C PRO A 5 8.89 15.31 -15.37
N MET A 6 9.53 14.79 -14.31
CA MET A 6 9.83 15.52 -13.08
C MET A 6 10.72 16.75 -13.28
N LEU A 7 11.33 16.89 -14.46
CA LEU A 7 12.14 18.03 -14.82
C LEU A 7 11.35 19.36 -14.74
N ILE A 8 10.06 19.37 -15.06
CA ILE A 8 9.23 20.58 -14.99
C ILE A 8 8.99 21.03 -13.53
N PRO A 9 8.52 20.17 -12.62
CA PRO A 9 8.43 20.50 -11.20
C PRO A 9 9.76 20.98 -10.61
N LEU A 10 10.88 20.31 -10.94
CA LEU A 10 12.19 20.72 -10.44
C LEU A 10 12.57 22.11 -10.96
N LEU A 11 12.37 22.37 -12.24
CA LEU A 11 12.66 23.68 -12.85
C LEU A 11 11.85 24.80 -12.18
N SER A 12 10.59 24.54 -11.84
CA SER A 12 9.75 25.52 -11.13
C SER A 12 10.24 25.74 -9.69
N LEU A 13 10.63 24.67 -8.99
CA LEU A 13 11.07 24.75 -7.59
C LEU A 13 12.46 25.39 -7.44
N GLN A 14 13.36 25.12 -8.39
CA GLN A 14 14.76 25.56 -8.37
C GLN A 14 15.06 26.62 -9.43
N TYR A 15 14.04 27.36 -9.88
CA TYR A 15 14.14 28.31 -10.99
C TYR A 15 15.28 29.31 -10.77
N ASP A 16 15.35 29.91 -9.58
CA ASP A 16 16.39 30.91 -9.24
C ASP A 16 17.81 30.33 -9.34
N ARG A 17 18.00 29.08 -8.93
CA ARG A 17 19.31 28.41 -9.02
C ARG A 17 19.69 28.13 -10.47
N ILE A 18 18.72 27.72 -11.29
CA ILE A 18 18.94 27.43 -12.71
C ILE A 18 19.14 28.72 -13.50
N GLN A 19 18.44 29.80 -13.13
CA GLN A 19 18.69 31.13 -13.65
C GLN A 19 20.11 31.61 -13.30
N ALA A 20 20.57 31.40 -12.07
CA ALA A 20 21.95 31.75 -11.70
C ALA A 20 23.00 30.99 -12.53
N LEU A 21 22.75 29.73 -12.87
CA LEU A 21 23.60 28.99 -13.83
C LEU A 21 23.56 29.63 -15.21
N ALA A 22 22.37 29.98 -15.70
CA ALA A 22 22.20 30.64 -16.99
C ALA A 22 22.94 31.99 -17.05
N GLU A 23 22.81 32.82 -16.01
CA GLU A 23 23.51 34.10 -15.88
C GLU A 23 25.02 33.91 -15.87
N ALA A 24 25.53 32.88 -15.17
CA ALA A 24 26.95 32.55 -15.18
C ALA A 24 27.46 32.12 -16.56
N TRP A 25 26.64 31.43 -17.37
CA TRP A 25 26.97 31.11 -18.76
C TRP A 25 27.00 32.34 -19.66
N LEU A 26 25.99 33.21 -19.56
CA LEU A 26 25.91 34.45 -20.33
C LEU A 26 27.08 35.39 -20.00
N ALA A 27 27.42 35.53 -18.72
CA ALA A 27 28.58 36.31 -18.28
C ALA A 27 29.92 35.74 -18.80
N HIS A 28 29.97 34.44 -19.07
CA HIS A 28 31.15 33.77 -19.64
C HIS A 28 31.19 33.80 -21.18
N GLY A 29 30.30 34.56 -21.82
CA GLY A 29 30.28 34.76 -23.28
C GLY A 29 29.33 33.85 -24.04
N ALA A 30 28.49 33.05 -23.37
CA ALA A 30 27.39 32.38 -24.04
C ALA A 30 26.36 33.41 -24.54
N GLN A 31 25.78 33.14 -25.71
CA GLN A 31 24.69 33.93 -26.27
C GLN A 31 23.35 33.48 -25.71
N ALA A 32 23.20 32.19 -25.44
CA ALA A 32 22.01 31.62 -24.84
C ALA A 32 22.28 30.34 -24.06
N PHE A 33 21.46 30.09 -23.05
CA PHE A 33 21.38 28.85 -22.28
C PHE A 33 19.92 28.44 -22.13
N GLY A 34 19.61 27.16 -22.22
CA GLY A 34 18.25 26.69 -21.99
C GLY A 34 18.16 25.24 -21.56
N VAL A 35 17.06 24.93 -20.90
CA VAL A 35 16.69 23.57 -20.46
C VAL A 35 15.54 23.10 -21.33
N TYR A 36 15.70 21.91 -21.90
CA TYR A 36 14.76 21.34 -22.86
C TYR A 36 14.32 19.95 -22.43
N ALA A 37 13.09 19.59 -22.79
CA ALA A 37 12.61 18.21 -22.73
C ALA A 37 11.81 17.90 -23.99
N ASN A 38 12.04 16.72 -24.58
CA ASN A 38 11.35 16.27 -25.79
C ASN A 38 11.37 17.32 -26.93
N GLY A 39 12.52 18.00 -27.10
CA GLY A 39 12.71 19.05 -28.09
C GLY A 39 12.03 20.40 -27.81
N ARG A 40 11.28 20.53 -26.71
CA ARG A 40 10.63 21.78 -26.28
C ARG A 40 11.46 22.49 -25.23
N ALA A 41 11.60 23.81 -25.35
CA ALA A 41 12.23 24.62 -24.32
C ALA A 41 11.31 24.69 -23.10
N LEU A 42 11.80 24.24 -21.95
CA LEU A 42 11.14 24.39 -20.66
C LEU A 42 11.52 25.72 -20.01
N ALA A 43 12.77 26.12 -20.16
CA ALA A 43 13.27 27.43 -19.76
C ALA A 43 14.41 27.86 -20.70
N TYR A 44 14.54 29.16 -20.97
CA TYR A 44 15.50 29.69 -21.93
C TYR A 44 15.91 31.11 -21.56
N TRP A 45 17.21 31.37 -21.61
CA TRP A 45 17.82 32.65 -21.27
C TRP A 45 18.80 33.10 -22.37
N PRO A 46 18.83 34.40 -22.69
CA PRO A 46 17.95 35.46 -22.17
C PRO A 46 16.50 35.33 -22.68
N ALA A 47 15.54 35.63 -21.80
CA ALA A 47 14.12 35.48 -22.09
C ALA A 47 13.66 36.40 -23.25
N GLY A 48 12.68 35.95 -24.03
CA GLY A 48 12.07 36.75 -25.11
C GLY A 48 12.87 36.84 -26.42
N GLN A 49 14.03 36.18 -26.51
CA GLN A 49 14.78 36.07 -27.76
C GLN A 49 14.34 34.86 -28.59
N ARG A 50 14.64 34.90 -29.89
CA ARG A 50 14.46 33.75 -30.78
C ARG A 50 15.32 32.59 -30.29
N LEU A 51 14.72 31.41 -30.15
CA LEU A 51 15.45 30.19 -29.80
C LEU A 51 16.54 29.94 -30.85
N LEU A 52 17.79 29.96 -30.40
CA LEU A 52 18.95 29.68 -31.24
C LEU A 52 19.20 28.17 -31.32
N ALA A 53 19.86 27.75 -32.39
CA ALA A 53 20.37 26.38 -32.48
C ALA A 53 21.47 26.18 -31.42
N PRO A 54 21.49 25.05 -30.70
CA PRO A 54 22.54 24.78 -29.74
C PRO A 54 23.87 24.53 -30.44
N ASP A 55 24.94 25.09 -29.88
CA ASP A 55 26.32 24.74 -30.24
C ASP A 55 26.81 23.55 -29.42
N ILE A 56 26.37 23.46 -28.16
CA ILE A 56 26.68 22.36 -27.24
C ILE A 56 25.37 21.92 -26.58
N THR A 57 25.18 20.61 -26.47
CA THR A 57 24.12 20.00 -25.69
C THR A 57 24.71 19.05 -24.65
N ALA A 58 24.01 18.91 -23.52
CA ALA A 58 24.34 17.93 -22.50
C ALA A 58 23.04 17.25 -21.99
N PRO A 59 22.92 15.92 -22.12
CA PRO A 59 21.74 15.21 -21.65
C PRO A 59 21.68 15.18 -20.12
N ILE A 60 20.47 15.32 -19.58
CA ILE A 60 20.13 15.15 -18.17
C ILE A 60 19.53 13.76 -18.02
N TYR A 61 20.20 12.91 -17.23
CA TYR A 61 19.76 11.54 -17.01
C TYR A 61 18.99 11.39 -15.68
N GLN A 62 17.92 10.59 -15.70
CA GLN A 62 17.22 10.10 -14.53
C GLN A 62 17.13 8.57 -14.67
N TYR A 63 17.75 7.82 -13.75
CA TYR A 63 17.83 6.35 -13.79
C TYR A 63 18.32 5.76 -15.14
N GLY A 64 19.22 6.45 -15.82
CA GLY A 64 19.78 6.03 -17.12
C GLY A 64 18.95 6.44 -18.34
N GLU A 65 17.75 6.98 -18.14
CA GLU A 65 16.90 7.53 -19.21
C GLU A 65 17.10 9.05 -19.34
N VAL A 66 16.96 9.57 -20.56
CA VAL A 66 17.10 11.01 -20.82
C VAL A 66 15.83 11.75 -20.39
N ALA A 67 15.88 12.43 -19.24
CA ALA A 67 14.78 13.24 -18.72
C ALA A 67 14.67 14.61 -19.40
N GLY A 68 15.78 15.10 -19.96
CA GLY A 68 15.87 16.35 -20.70
C GLY A 68 17.30 16.64 -21.13
N GLU A 69 17.57 17.88 -21.51
CA GLU A 69 18.90 18.31 -21.93
C GLU A 69 19.14 19.79 -21.64
N LEU A 70 20.38 20.12 -21.33
CA LEU A 70 20.88 21.48 -21.34
C LEU A 70 21.37 21.83 -22.74
N ARG A 71 21.11 23.05 -23.16
CA ARG A 71 21.51 23.60 -24.46
C ARG A 71 22.24 24.91 -24.25
N LEU A 72 23.37 25.07 -24.92
CA LEU A 72 24.21 26.26 -24.88
C LEU A 72 24.54 26.73 -26.30
N THR A 73 24.49 28.04 -26.52
CA THR A 73 24.85 28.70 -27.79
C THR A 73 25.88 29.80 -27.53
N GLY A 74 26.82 30.02 -28.45
CA GLY A 74 27.85 31.06 -28.40
C GLY A 74 29.23 30.56 -27.93
N LEU A 75 29.30 29.37 -27.33
CA LEU A 75 30.54 28.74 -26.88
C LEU A 75 30.67 27.34 -27.48
N ARG A 76 31.89 26.95 -27.85
CA ARG A 76 32.18 25.68 -28.57
C ARG A 76 33.40 24.93 -28.04
N ASP A 77 34.10 25.49 -27.04
CA ASP A 77 35.30 24.90 -26.50
C ASP A 77 35.02 23.69 -25.61
N GLU A 78 36.04 22.86 -25.44
CA GLU A 78 35.92 21.60 -24.69
C GLU A 78 35.74 21.85 -23.18
N ALA A 79 36.18 22.98 -22.64
CA ALA A 79 35.95 23.32 -21.24
C ALA A 79 34.48 23.66 -20.98
N ALA A 80 33.85 24.44 -21.87
CA ALA A 80 32.42 24.70 -21.85
C ALA A 80 31.60 23.40 -21.96
N ARG A 81 31.98 22.47 -22.86
CA ARG A 81 31.32 21.16 -22.98
C ARG A 81 31.40 20.35 -21.69
N ARG A 82 32.58 20.23 -21.09
CA ARG A 82 32.77 19.48 -19.82
C ARG A 82 32.00 20.08 -18.67
N ARG A 83 31.99 21.42 -18.56
CA ARG A 83 31.23 22.11 -17.52
C ARG A 83 29.72 21.91 -17.71
N LEU A 84 29.20 22.07 -18.93
CA LEU A 84 27.79 21.85 -19.23
C LEU A 84 27.37 20.40 -18.90
N GLN A 85 28.23 19.42 -19.22
CA GLN A 85 27.98 18.02 -18.86
C GLN A 85 27.98 17.80 -17.34
N ALA A 86 28.91 18.42 -16.61
CA ALA A 86 28.94 18.32 -15.15
C ALA A 86 27.68 18.92 -14.51
N GLU A 87 27.22 20.06 -15.02
CA GLU A 87 25.97 20.70 -14.57
C GLU A 87 24.74 19.83 -14.91
N ALA A 88 24.68 19.24 -16.11
CA ALA A 88 23.61 18.31 -16.48
C ALA A 88 23.59 17.06 -15.59
N ASN A 89 24.76 16.51 -15.25
CA ASN A 89 24.88 15.38 -14.34
C ASN A 89 24.43 15.74 -12.91
N LEU A 90 24.78 16.93 -12.42
CA LEU A 90 24.35 17.41 -11.10
C LEU A 90 22.83 17.59 -11.04
N ILE A 91 22.22 18.17 -12.08
CA ILE A 91 20.77 18.30 -12.19
C ILE A 91 20.10 16.92 -12.23
N GLY A 92 20.67 15.97 -12.98
CA GLY A 92 20.20 14.58 -13.03
C GLY A 92 20.21 13.91 -11.65
N TYR A 93 21.29 14.12 -10.88
CA TYR A 93 21.38 13.62 -9.50
C TYR A 93 20.33 14.24 -8.56
N ILE A 94 20.10 15.55 -8.66
CA ILE A 94 19.07 16.25 -7.87
C ILE A 94 17.67 15.74 -8.24
N LEU A 95 17.39 15.52 -9.53
CA LEU A 95 16.12 14.94 -10.00
C LEU A 95 15.88 13.56 -9.38
N GLN A 96 16.93 12.73 -9.32
CA GLN A 96 16.83 11.41 -8.73
C GLN A 96 16.51 11.50 -7.22
N LEU A 97 17.21 12.35 -6.48
CA LEU A 97 16.96 12.53 -5.04
C LEU A 97 15.53 13.05 -4.75
N GLU A 98 15.05 14.01 -5.53
CA GLU A 98 13.68 14.51 -5.39
C GLU A 98 12.64 13.42 -5.65
N TYR A 99 12.91 12.51 -6.60
CA TYR A 99 12.04 11.37 -6.88
C TYR A 99 11.97 10.43 -5.67
N GLU A 100 13.16 10.06 -5.17
CA GLU A 100 13.30 9.15 -4.04
C GLU A 100 12.61 9.72 -2.80
N LEU A 101 12.75 11.03 -2.55
CA LEU A 101 12.05 11.72 -1.47
C LEU A 101 10.52 11.70 -1.64
N GLN A 102 10.01 11.93 -2.85
CA GLN A 102 8.57 11.86 -3.13
C GLN A 102 8.03 10.44 -2.91
N CYS A 103 8.75 9.42 -3.39
CA CYS A 103 8.40 8.01 -3.18
C CYS A 103 8.41 7.66 -1.68
N MET A 104 9.49 7.99 -0.96
CA MET A 104 9.57 7.76 0.49
C MET A 104 8.45 8.46 1.26
N THR A 105 8.11 9.70 0.85
CA THR A 105 7.01 10.45 1.48
C THR A 105 5.67 9.77 1.23
N ALA A 106 5.40 9.32 0.00
CA ALA A 106 4.19 8.58 -0.33
C ALA A 106 4.08 7.28 0.46
N ASP A 107 5.19 6.52 0.58
CA ASP A 107 5.25 5.28 1.36
C ASP A 107 5.03 5.53 2.87
N LEU A 108 5.57 6.63 3.39
CA LEU A 108 5.38 7.02 4.79
C LEU A 108 3.91 7.38 5.07
N VAL A 109 3.29 8.18 4.20
CA VAL A 109 1.87 8.53 4.29
C VAL A 109 1.00 7.27 4.24
N ALA A 110 1.25 6.36 3.29
CA ALA A 110 0.53 5.10 3.20
C ALA A 110 0.67 4.24 4.46
N THR A 111 1.88 4.20 5.05
CA THR A 111 2.14 3.49 6.30
C THR A 111 1.39 4.11 7.48
N GLN A 112 1.37 5.45 7.56
CA GLN A 112 0.64 6.18 8.60
C GLN A 112 -0.87 5.93 8.51
N ASP A 113 -1.44 6.00 7.30
CA ASP A 113 -2.86 5.70 7.06
C ASP A 113 -3.21 4.27 7.47
N GLN A 114 -2.32 3.31 7.17
CA GLN A 114 -2.48 1.92 7.58
C GLN A 114 -2.51 1.77 9.12
N GLN A 115 -1.60 2.43 9.83
CA GLN A 115 -1.56 2.39 11.30
C GLN A 115 -2.81 3.00 11.91
N LEU A 116 -3.28 4.14 11.39
CA LEU A 116 -4.51 4.79 11.84
C LEU A 116 -5.74 3.90 11.62
N ALA A 117 -5.79 3.19 10.49
CA ALA A 117 -6.87 2.24 10.21
C ALA A 117 -6.87 1.06 11.18
N LEU A 118 -5.70 0.48 11.48
CA LEU A 118 -5.58 -0.59 12.48
C LEU A 118 -6.00 -0.10 13.88
N TYR A 119 -5.58 1.10 14.28
CA TYR A 119 -5.98 1.69 15.55
C TYR A 119 -7.50 1.86 15.66
N ARG A 120 -8.14 2.38 14.59
CA ARG A 120 -9.60 2.51 14.52
C ARG A 120 -10.31 1.17 14.63
N LEU A 121 -9.79 0.12 13.99
CA LEU A 121 -10.31 -1.24 14.12
C LEU A 121 -10.22 -1.74 15.57
N THR A 122 -9.06 -1.60 16.22
CA THR A 122 -8.90 -1.96 17.64
C THR A 122 -9.88 -1.20 18.54
N GLN A 123 -10.10 0.09 18.26
CA GLN A 123 -11.06 0.90 19.00
C GLN A 123 -12.51 0.43 18.79
N ALA A 124 -12.91 0.14 17.55
CA ALA A 124 -14.25 -0.36 17.24
C ALA A 124 -14.55 -1.72 17.88
N MET A 125 -13.53 -2.57 18.06
CA MET A 125 -13.68 -3.87 18.70
C MET A 125 -13.69 -3.82 20.23
N ARG A 126 -13.21 -2.73 20.85
CA ARG A 126 -12.93 -2.68 22.29
C ARG A 126 -14.15 -2.96 23.17
N ASP A 127 -15.33 -2.57 22.72
CA ASP A 127 -16.57 -2.70 23.51
C ASP A 127 -17.42 -3.91 23.08
N LEU A 128 -16.93 -4.69 22.11
CA LEU A 128 -17.63 -5.88 21.64
C LEU A 128 -17.47 -7.04 22.63
N VAL A 129 -18.58 -7.72 22.91
CA VAL A 129 -18.65 -8.80 23.90
C VAL A 129 -18.96 -10.16 23.27
N THR A 130 -19.28 -10.19 21.97
CA THR A 130 -19.54 -11.45 21.25
C THR A 130 -18.58 -11.66 20.08
N ILE A 131 -18.34 -12.93 19.76
CA ILE A 131 -17.51 -13.33 18.63
C ILE A 131 -18.16 -12.91 17.30
N ARG A 132 -19.49 -13.00 17.19
CA ARG A 132 -20.23 -12.56 16.00
C ARG A 132 -20.02 -11.08 15.72
N GLU A 133 -20.26 -10.20 16.69
CA GLU A 133 -20.05 -8.75 16.52
C GLU A 133 -18.61 -8.44 16.13
N THR A 134 -17.65 -9.17 16.73
CA THR A 134 -16.22 -9.03 16.40
C THR A 134 -15.96 -9.37 14.94
N LEU A 135 -16.44 -10.52 14.46
CA LEU A 135 -16.26 -10.94 13.08
C LEU A 135 -16.97 -10.01 12.09
N ASP A 136 -18.21 -9.60 12.37
CA ASP A 136 -18.95 -8.63 11.56
C ASP A 136 -18.13 -7.33 11.40
N THR A 137 -17.68 -6.76 12.51
CA THR A 137 -16.88 -5.53 12.53
C THR A 137 -15.58 -5.69 11.75
N VAL A 138 -14.86 -6.79 12.00
CA VAL A 138 -13.58 -7.09 11.35
C VAL A 138 -13.74 -7.22 9.83
N ILE A 139 -14.78 -7.92 9.34
CA ILE A 139 -14.99 -8.06 7.89
C ILE A 139 -15.28 -6.70 7.25
N VAL A 140 -16.13 -5.89 7.87
CA VAL A 140 -16.50 -4.56 7.36
C VAL A 140 -15.27 -3.68 7.22
N GLU A 141 -14.44 -3.63 8.27
CA GLU A 141 -13.22 -2.83 8.28
C GLU A 141 -12.14 -3.40 7.35
N ALA A 142 -11.92 -4.72 7.37
CA ALA A 142 -10.96 -5.38 6.49
C ALA A 142 -11.30 -5.15 5.01
N LYS A 143 -12.58 -5.30 4.63
CA LYS A 143 -13.04 -5.05 3.27
C LYS A 143 -12.71 -3.62 2.84
N ARG A 144 -12.95 -2.64 3.70
CA ARG A 144 -12.64 -1.22 3.45
C ARG A 144 -11.14 -0.99 3.32
N MET A 145 -10.34 -1.50 4.25
CA MET A 145 -8.89 -1.30 4.32
C MET A 145 -8.16 -1.92 3.12
N VAL A 146 -8.57 -3.13 2.71
CA VAL A 146 -7.92 -3.87 1.62
C VAL A 146 -8.58 -3.59 0.26
N LYS A 147 -9.63 -2.75 0.24
CA LYS A 147 -10.43 -2.37 -0.94
C LYS A 147 -11.04 -3.57 -1.68
N ALA A 148 -11.50 -4.56 -0.91
CA ALA A 148 -12.23 -5.71 -1.43
C ALA A 148 -13.71 -5.37 -1.67
N GLN A 149 -14.38 -6.10 -2.56
CA GLN A 149 -15.82 -5.89 -2.82
C GLN A 149 -16.71 -6.66 -1.85
N ALA A 150 -16.24 -7.81 -1.37
CA ALA A 150 -16.95 -8.64 -0.41
C ALA A 150 -15.99 -9.29 0.57
N GLY A 151 -16.54 -9.79 1.67
CA GLY A 151 -15.80 -10.61 2.60
C GLY A 151 -16.71 -11.50 3.44
N PHE A 152 -16.08 -12.47 4.08
CA PHE A 152 -16.71 -13.39 5.02
C PHE A 152 -15.76 -13.68 6.18
N ALA A 153 -16.30 -14.18 7.28
CA ALA A 153 -15.51 -14.81 8.31
C ALA A 153 -16.23 -16.04 8.86
N THR A 154 -15.44 -16.99 9.30
CA THR A 154 -15.92 -18.21 9.97
C THR A 154 -15.33 -18.29 11.37
N TYR A 155 -16.04 -18.96 12.27
CA TYR A 155 -15.52 -19.36 13.57
C TYR A 155 -16.03 -20.74 13.94
N VAL A 156 -15.15 -21.57 14.49
CA VAL A 156 -15.41 -22.95 14.89
C VAL A 156 -15.02 -23.09 16.36
N PRO A 157 -16.00 -23.21 17.27
CA PRO A 157 -15.72 -23.40 18.70
C PRO A 157 -14.98 -24.71 18.96
N THR A 158 -14.04 -24.72 19.90
CA THR A 158 -13.32 -25.94 20.33
C THR A 158 -14.13 -26.80 21.30
N ASN A 159 -15.16 -26.24 21.94
CA ASN A 159 -16.05 -26.92 22.87
C ASN A 159 -17.22 -27.64 22.19
N GLY A 160 -17.21 -27.78 20.85
CA GLY A 160 -18.28 -28.43 20.09
C GLY A 160 -19.54 -27.57 19.93
N GLY A 161 -19.48 -26.28 20.23
CA GLY A 161 -20.56 -25.34 19.93
C GLY A 161 -20.84 -25.18 18.43
N GLU A 162 -21.93 -24.49 18.11
CA GLU A 162 -22.34 -24.27 16.70
C GLU A 162 -21.31 -23.40 15.95
N PRO A 163 -20.85 -23.82 14.75
CA PRO A 163 -20.01 -23.01 13.89
C PRO A 163 -20.73 -21.72 13.45
N LEU A 164 -19.95 -20.65 13.35
CA LEU A 164 -20.44 -19.33 12.98
C LEU A 164 -19.93 -18.97 11.58
N LEU A 165 -20.84 -18.49 10.73
CA LEU A 165 -20.53 -17.86 9.45
C LEU A 165 -21.11 -16.44 9.43
N VAL A 166 -20.29 -15.49 9.00
CA VAL A 166 -20.64 -14.09 8.80
C VAL A 166 -20.23 -13.67 7.40
N GLN A 167 -21.06 -12.91 6.70
CA GLN A 167 -20.80 -12.44 5.33
C GLN A 167 -21.19 -10.97 5.18
N SER A 168 -20.32 -10.14 4.61
CA SER A 168 -20.68 -8.77 4.26
C SER A 168 -21.58 -8.70 3.01
N SER A 169 -21.58 -9.76 2.21
CA SER A 169 -22.26 -9.85 0.92
C SER A 169 -22.63 -11.31 0.64
N PRO A 170 -23.79 -11.78 1.15
CA PRO A 170 -24.15 -13.21 1.17
C PRO A 170 -24.22 -13.87 -0.22
N GLN A 171 -24.45 -13.07 -1.26
CA GLN A 171 -24.66 -13.55 -2.62
C GLN A 171 -23.36 -13.84 -3.39
N ARG A 172 -22.18 -13.51 -2.84
CA ARG A 172 -20.89 -13.64 -3.55
C ARG A 172 -20.30 -15.04 -3.52
N LEU A 173 -20.50 -15.78 -2.44
CA LEU A 173 -20.05 -17.16 -2.26
C LEU A 173 -21.07 -17.93 -1.45
N SER A 174 -21.30 -19.20 -1.82
CA SER A 174 -22.18 -20.08 -1.05
C SER A 174 -21.53 -20.46 0.30
N PRO A 175 -22.33 -20.70 1.35
CA PRO A 175 -21.83 -21.17 2.65
C PRO A 175 -20.95 -22.43 2.54
N GLU A 176 -21.30 -23.39 1.69
CA GLU A 176 -20.56 -24.63 1.49
C GLU A 176 -19.17 -24.37 0.91
N SER A 177 -19.07 -23.41 -0.02
CA SER A 177 -17.79 -23.00 -0.61
C SER A 177 -16.91 -22.33 0.43
N ILE A 178 -17.49 -21.50 1.30
CA ILE A 178 -16.78 -20.84 2.40
C ILE A 178 -16.26 -21.87 3.42
N TRP A 179 -17.07 -22.85 3.80
CA TRP A 179 -16.62 -23.90 4.72
C TRP A 179 -15.53 -24.78 4.13
N ARG A 180 -15.61 -25.10 2.83
CA ARG A 180 -14.54 -25.81 2.12
C ARG A 180 -13.22 -25.05 2.18
N LEU A 181 -13.26 -23.74 1.93
CA LEU A 181 -12.10 -22.86 2.02
C LEU A 181 -11.53 -22.83 3.45
N HIS A 182 -12.40 -22.76 4.46
CA HIS A 182 -11.97 -22.79 5.86
C HIS A 182 -11.24 -24.11 6.21
N TRP A 183 -11.75 -25.27 5.76
CA TRP A 183 -11.07 -26.55 5.98
C TRP A 183 -9.79 -26.75 5.18
N GLN A 184 -9.74 -26.19 3.98
CA GLN A 184 -8.49 -26.12 3.23
C GLN A 184 -7.45 -25.29 3.99
N LEU A 185 -7.84 -24.15 4.54
CA LEU A 185 -6.97 -23.28 5.35
C LEU A 185 -6.44 -23.99 6.60
N GLN A 186 -7.28 -24.78 7.29
CA GLN A 186 -6.84 -25.62 8.41
C GLN A 186 -5.75 -26.61 7.98
N THR A 187 -5.90 -27.21 6.81
CA THR A 187 -4.97 -28.21 6.28
C THR A 187 -3.65 -27.57 5.83
N GLU A 188 -3.71 -26.40 5.19
CA GLU A 188 -2.51 -25.71 4.69
C GLU A 188 -1.76 -24.93 5.78
N ASP A 189 -2.42 -24.59 6.89
CA ASP A 189 -1.89 -23.82 8.03
C ASP A 189 -1.18 -22.50 7.62
N ARG A 190 -1.61 -21.91 6.51
CA ARG A 190 -1.07 -20.64 5.99
C ARG A 190 -2.13 -19.89 5.20
N PRO A 191 -2.00 -18.57 5.02
CA PRO A 191 -2.92 -17.83 4.17
C PRO A 191 -2.99 -18.39 2.76
N ILE A 192 -4.20 -18.40 2.21
CA ILE A 192 -4.48 -18.82 0.85
C ILE A 192 -4.72 -17.56 0.02
N VAL A 193 -3.93 -17.38 -1.03
CA VAL A 193 -4.05 -16.28 -1.99
C VAL A 193 -4.33 -16.91 -3.35
N LEU A 194 -5.46 -16.53 -3.96
CA LEU A 194 -5.86 -17.01 -5.28
C LEU A 194 -6.13 -15.78 -6.14
N ASN A 195 -5.21 -15.45 -7.04
CA ASN A 195 -5.41 -14.36 -7.98
C ASN A 195 -5.93 -14.87 -9.33
N GLU A 196 -6.53 -13.97 -10.11
CA GLU A 196 -7.00 -14.30 -11.46
C GLU A 196 -5.82 -14.63 -12.39
N SER A 197 -4.73 -13.86 -12.23
CA SER A 197 -3.47 -13.98 -12.97
C SER A 197 -2.76 -15.31 -12.76
N ASP A 198 -2.96 -15.97 -11.62
CA ASP A 198 -2.33 -17.24 -11.27
C ASP A 198 -2.99 -18.44 -11.99
N GLY A 199 -4.18 -18.27 -12.56
CA GLY A 199 -4.92 -19.34 -13.23
C GLY A 199 -5.33 -20.50 -12.31
N ASP A 200 -5.32 -20.29 -10.99
CA ASP A 200 -5.50 -21.35 -10.01
C ASP A 200 -6.94 -21.89 -10.00
N LEU A 201 -7.09 -23.18 -10.31
CA LEU A 201 -8.37 -23.89 -10.36
C LEU A 201 -9.05 -24.06 -8.99
N ARG A 202 -8.33 -23.82 -7.89
CA ARG A 202 -8.89 -23.81 -6.53
C ARG A 202 -9.79 -22.59 -6.29
N ARG A 203 -9.69 -21.56 -7.13
CA ARG A 203 -10.49 -20.34 -7.05
C ARG A 203 -11.98 -20.66 -7.26
N PRO A 204 -12.87 -20.23 -6.36
CA PRO A 204 -14.30 -20.42 -6.55
C PRO A 204 -14.82 -19.76 -7.85
N PRO A 205 -15.83 -20.36 -8.52
CA PRO A 205 -16.46 -19.75 -9.68
C PRO A 205 -17.02 -18.36 -9.37
N GLY A 206 -16.81 -17.39 -10.27
CA GLY A 206 -17.34 -16.03 -10.12
C GLY A 206 -16.58 -15.12 -9.15
N VAL A 207 -15.50 -15.60 -8.52
CA VAL A 207 -14.57 -14.79 -7.71
C VAL A 207 -13.33 -14.52 -8.52
N ARG A 208 -12.97 -13.26 -8.82
CA ARG A 208 -11.74 -12.89 -9.55
C ARG A 208 -10.49 -13.13 -8.73
N ASN A 209 -10.48 -12.69 -7.48
CA ASN A 209 -9.38 -12.93 -6.56
C ASN A 209 -9.86 -13.09 -5.11
N LEU A 210 -9.11 -13.88 -4.33
CA LEU A 210 -9.43 -14.23 -2.95
C LEU A 210 -8.16 -14.17 -2.09
N LEU A 211 -8.28 -13.50 -0.93
CA LEU A 211 -7.33 -13.61 0.17
C LEU A 211 -8.05 -14.23 1.37
N LEU A 212 -7.59 -15.40 1.81
CA LEU A 212 -8.10 -16.09 2.99
C LEU A 212 -7.01 -16.19 4.05
N LEU A 213 -7.31 -15.69 5.25
CA LEU A 213 -6.37 -15.56 6.36
C LEU A 213 -6.87 -16.34 7.58
N PRO A 214 -5.98 -17.09 8.26
CA PRO A 214 -6.33 -17.77 9.49
C PRO A 214 -6.32 -16.78 10.66
N ILE A 215 -7.29 -16.92 11.56
CA ILE A 215 -7.32 -16.26 12.86
C ILE A 215 -7.00 -17.33 13.91
N ARG A 216 -5.81 -17.21 14.49
CA ARG A 216 -5.28 -18.19 15.45
C ARG A 216 -5.48 -17.71 16.87
N VAL A 217 -6.29 -18.43 17.65
CA VAL A 217 -6.51 -18.19 19.07
C VAL A 217 -5.84 -19.32 19.85
N ARG A 218 -4.98 -18.98 20.83
CA ARG A 218 -4.21 -19.97 21.61
C ARG A 218 -3.46 -20.98 20.72
N GLY A 219 -2.91 -20.51 19.59
CA GLY A 219 -2.15 -21.32 18.63
C GLY A 219 -2.98 -22.15 17.65
N MET A 220 -4.30 -22.24 17.82
CA MET A 220 -5.20 -23.00 16.94
C MET A 220 -5.96 -22.07 15.99
N ILE A 221 -6.15 -22.46 14.73
CA ILE A 221 -7.03 -21.73 13.82
C ILE A 221 -8.47 -21.97 14.28
N MET A 222 -9.03 -21.02 15.02
CA MET A 222 -10.43 -21.07 15.48
C MET A 222 -11.35 -20.28 14.55
N ALA A 223 -10.80 -19.35 13.76
CA ALA A 223 -11.56 -18.54 12.83
C ALA A 223 -10.77 -18.30 11.54
N SER A 224 -11.45 -17.81 10.51
CA SER A 224 -10.81 -17.33 9.30
C SER A 224 -11.52 -16.12 8.73
N ILE A 225 -10.81 -15.28 7.98
CA ILE A 225 -11.37 -14.14 7.25
C ILE A 225 -11.03 -14.26 5.77
N GLY A 226 -12.04 -14.17 4.92
CA GLY A 226 -11.92 -14.16 3.47
C GLY A 226 -12.28 -12.80 2.88
N LEU A 227 -11.45 -12.29 1.98
CA LEU A 227 -11.65 -11.04 1.24
C LEU A 227 -11.67 -11.31 -0.25
N ILE A 228 -12.66 -10.77 -0.95
CA ILE A 228 -13.05 -11.17 -2.31
C ILE A 228 -13.08 -9.95 -3.24
N ASP A 229 -12.57 -10.14 -4.46
CA ASP A 229 -12.72 -9.24 -5.60
C ASP A 229 -12.21 -7.82 -5.37
N ARG A 230 -10.96 -7.70 -4.95
CA ARG A 230 -10.21 -6.45 -4.94
C ARG A 230 -9.98 -5.93 -6.38
N SER A 231 -9.80 -4.62 -6.53
CA SER A 231 -9.26 -4.03 -7.76
C SER A 231 -7.77 -4.36 -7.89
N GLY A 232 -7.42 -5.21 -8.86
CA GLY A 232 -6.08 -5.79 -8.98
C GLY A 232 -5.86 -6.95 -8.01
N ASP A 233 -4.67 -7.55 -8.03
CA ASP A 233 -4.37 -8.76 -7.27
C ASP A 233 -4.05 -8.48 -5.79
N PHE A 234 -4.14 -9.54 -4.97
CA PHE A 234 -3.66 -9.53 -3.60
C PHE A 234 -2.14 -9.80 -3.60
N GLY A 235 -1.36 -8.79 -3.23
CA GLY A 235 0.09 -8.87 -3.14
C GLY A 235 0.61 -8.92 -1.70
N ALA A 236 1.92 -8.72 -1.55
CA ALA A 236 2.58 -8.66 -0.24
C ALA A 236 2.00 -7.57 0.69
N PRO A 237 1.66 -6.35 0.22
CA PRO A 237 1.06 -5.32 1.09
C PRO A 237 -0.28 -5.76 1.68
N GLU A 238 -1.16 -6.35 0.86
CA GLU A 238 -2.49 -6.79 1.29
C GLU A 238 -2.40 -7.96 2.25
N LEU A 239 -1.49 -8.90 1.98
CA LEU A 239 -1.24 -10.04 2.86
C LEU A 239 -0.74 -9.55 4.23
N LYS A 240 0.18 -8.59 4.26
CA LYS A 240 0.72 -8.00 5.50
C LYS A 240 -0.38 -7.28 6.29
N LEU A 241 -1.19 -6.47 5.61
CA LEU A 241 -2.32 -5.76 6.24
C LEU A 241 -3.38 -6.73 6.77
N GLY A 242 -3.76 -7.71 5.96
CA GLY A 242 -4.73 -8.74 6.33
C GLY A 242 -4.28 -9.58 7.52
N ARG A 243 -2.99 -9.93 7.62
CA ARG A 243 -2.42 -10.59 8.80
C ARG A 243 -2.54 -9.74 10.05
N ALA A 244 -2.18 -8.46 9.97
CA ALA A 244 -2.31 -7.55 11.11
C ALA A 244 -3.78 -7.43 11.58
N ILE A 245 -4.74 -7.39 10.65
CA ILE A 245 -6.17 -7.42 10.97
C ILE A 245 -6.56 -8.73 11.68
N ALA A 246 -6.11 -9.88 11.15
CA ALA A 246 -6.39 -11.20 11.73
C ALA A 246 -5.80 -11.35 13.14
N GLU A 247 -4.63 -10.76 13.40
CA GLU A 247 -4.00 -10.71 14.73
C GLU A 247 -4.83 -9.88 15.72
N GLN A 248 -5.33 -8.71 15.31
CA GLN A 248 -6.21 -7.89 16.16
C GLN A 248 -7.53 -8.62 16.46
N ALA A 249 -8.11 -9.27 15.46
CA ALA A 249 -9.32 -10.09 15.63
C ALA A 249 -9.07 -11.27 16.58
N SER A 250 -7.90 -11.92 16.46
CA SER A 250 -7.51 -13.00 17.36
C SER A 250 -7.48 -12.56 18.83
N ALA A 251 -6.76 -11.48 19.13
CA ALA A 251 -6.64 -10.97 20.49
C ALA A 251 -8.01 -10.61 21.10
N GLN A 252 -8.90 -10.05 20.28
CA GLN A 252 -10.26 -9.73 20.72
C GLN A 252 -11.10 -10.98 21.00
N ILE A 253 -11.05 -11.99 20.12
CA ILE A 253 -11.77 -13.25 20.31
C ILE A 253 -11.25 -13.95 21.57
N GLU A 254 -9.93 -13.98 21.79
CA GLU A 254 -9.34 -14.54 22.99
C GLU A 254 -9.84 -13.84 24.26
N ARG A 255 -9.91 -12.50 24.25
CA ARG A 255 -10.45 -11.72 25.37
C ARG A 255 -11.92 -12.07 25.66
N ILE A 256 -12.74 -12.24 24.63
CA ILE A 256 -14.16 -12.61 24.77
C ILE A 256 -14.27 -14.02 25.38
N LEU A 257 -13.48 -14.98 24.89
CA LEU A 257 -13.47 -16.34 25.42
C LEU A 257 -13.03 -16.38 26.89
N LEU A 258 -11.99 -15.64 27.26
CA LEU A 258 -11.55 -15.52 28.66
C LEU A 258 -12.65 -14.93 29.56
N TYR A 259 -13.37 -13.93 29.08
CA TYR A 259 -14.48 -13.33 29.82
C TYR A 259 -15.64 -14.32 30.02
N GLN A 260 -15.98 -15.09 28.98
CA GLN A 260 -17.00 -16.13 29.05
C GLN A 260 -16.60 -17.25 30.03
N GLU A 261 -15.35 -17.73 29.96
CA GLU A 261 -14.81 -18.73 30.90
C GLU A 261 -14.92 -18.25 32.36
N MET A 262 -14.60 -16.98 32.62
CA MET A 262 -14.68 -16.39 33.97
C MET A 262 -16.14 -16.32 34.49
N ILE A 263 -17.09 -15.93 33.64
CA ILE A 263 -18.52 -15.90 34.01
C ILE A 263 -19.02 -17.30 34.36
N GLU A 264 -18.71 -18.29 33.52
CA GLU A 264 -19.14 -19.67 33.75
C GLU A 264 -18.55 -20.25 35.04
N GLN A 265 -17.28 -19.97 35.33
CA GLN A 265 -16.67 -20.36 36.61
C GLN A 265 -17.35 -19.70 37.83
N ALA A 266 -17.74 -18.42 37.72
CA ALA A 266 -18.43 -17.72 38.80
C ALA A 266 -19.84 -18.30 39.05
N ARG A 267 -20.55 -18.68 37.98
CA ARG A 267 -21.85 -19.37 38.07
C ARG A 267 -21.73 -20.71 38.78
N LEU A 268 -20.81 -21.57 38.33
CA LEU A 268 -20.59 -22.89 38.92
C LEU A 268 -20.23 -22.82 40.41
N ARG A 269 -19.39 -21.86 40.82
CA ARG A 269 -19.07 -21.64 42.24
C ARG A 269 -20.28 -21.25 43.07
N SER A 270 -21.12 -20.37 42.53
CA SER A 270 -22.34 -19.91 43.21
C SER A 270 -23.35 -21.06 43.39
N GLU A 271 -23.50 -21.90 42.37
CA GLU A 271 -24.37 -23.10 42.44
C GLU A 271 -23.88 -24.11 43.49
N MET A 272 -22.57 -24.37 43.56
CA MET A 272 -22.00 -25.27 44.58
C MET A 272 -22.18 -24.73 46.01
N ASP A 273 -22.04 -23.42 46.21
CA ASP A 273 -22.21 -22.80 47.54
C ASP A 273 -23.68 -22.83 48.00
N LEU A 274 -24.63 -22.71 47.07
CA LEU A 274 -26.06 -22.90 47.35
C LEU A 274 -26.36 -24.36 47.69
N ALA A 275 -25.81 -25.33 46.95
CA ALA A 275 -25.99 -26.75 47.21
C ALA A 275 -25.33 -27.24 48.52
N ARG A 276 -24.34 -26.50 49.06
CA ARG A 276 -23.72 -26.77 50.36
C ARG A 276 -24.46 -26.15 51.55
N ARG A 277 -25.36 -25.18 51.29
CA ARG A 277 -26.10 -24.44 52.33
C ARG A 277 -27.58 -24.83 52.42
N GLY A 278 -28.12 -25.52 51.41
CA GLY A 278 -29.44 -26.18 51.45
C GLY A 278 -29.31 -27.63 51.85
#